data_AF-A0AB38SJK7-F1
#
_entry.id   AF-A0AB38SJK7-F1
#
_cell.length_a   1.000
_cell.length_b   1.000
_cell.length_c   1.000
_cell.angle_alpha   90.00
_cell.angle_beta   90.00
_cell.angle_gamma   90.00
#
_symmetry.space_group_name_H-M   'P 1'
#
loop_
_entity.id
_entity.type
_entity.pdbx_description
1 polymer ?
#
loop_
_entity_poly.entity_id
_entity_poly.type
_entity_poly.pdbx_seq_one_letter_code
_entity_poly.pdbx_strand_id
1 'polypeptide(L)'
;MLGLSLACPSLCLAQTEPEPSINDYLPPSEPEITRDEWRQRIEDARRRAKEVSRERREHPELYKPIPEDPDLVASERLLNDDSLQRGDIVATKKGMFVYQGRSEQPRRDHDFVPVNPKSVR
;
A
#
# COMPACT_ATOMS: atom_id res chain seq x y z
N MET A 1 -78.15 -47.02 24.30
CA MET A 1 -76.96 -46.54 23.56
C MET A 1 -76.33 -45.41 24.37
N LEU A 2 -75.30 -45.72 25.17
CA LEU A 2 -74.50 -44.73 25.89
C LEU A 2 -73.43 -44.18 24.93
N GLY A 3 -73.41 -42.86 24.70
CA GLY A 3 -72.36 -42.19 23.94
C GLY A 3 -71.32 -41.62 24.89
N LEU A 4 -70.09 -42.15 24.86
CA LEU A 4 -68.94 -41.56 25.54
C LEU A 4 -68.46 -40.33 24.76
N SER A 5 -68.46 -39.15 25.40
CA SER A 5 -67.73 -37.97 24.90
C SER A 5 -66.25 -38.10 25.24
N LEU A 6 -65.39 -38.22 24.23
CA LEU A 6 -63.95 -38.05 24.37
C LEU A 6 -63.60 -36.55 24.42
N ALA A 7 -62.99 -36.11 25.51
CA ALA A 7 -62.34 -34.81 25.60
C ALA A 7 -61.00 -34.85 24.83
N CYS A 8 -60.81 -33.91 23.90
CA CYS A 8 -59.52 -33.68 23.25
C CYS A 8 -58.59 -32.91 24.20
N PRO A 9 -57.35 -33.39 24.48
CA PRO A 9 -56.35 -32.58 25.14
C PRO A 9 -55.73 -31.63 24.10
N SER A 10 -55.80 -30.32 24.33
CA SER A 10 -55.00 -29.36 23.58
C SER A 10 -53.52 -29.58 23.90
N LEU A 11 -52.78 -30.17 22.96
CA LEU A 11 -51.32 -30.22 23.01
C LEU A 11 -50.78 -28.82 22.68
N CYS A 12 -50.30 -28.10 23.69
CA CYS A 12 -49.50 -26.90 23.47
C CYS A 12 -48.18 -27.30 22.81
N LEU A 13 -48.03 -26.95 21.54
CA LEU A 13 -46.81 -27.13 20.76
C LEU A 13 -45.95 -25.88 20.96
N ALA A 14 -44.91 -25.99 21.80
CA ALA A 14 -43.92 -24.93 21.95
C ALA A 14 -43.17 -24.78 20.62
N GLN A 15 -43.32 -23.65 19.94
CA GLN A 15 -42.57 -23.38 18.72
C GLN A 15 -41.11 -23.08 19.09
N THR A 16 -40.19 -23.91 18.63
CA THR A 16 -38.76 -23.60 18.62
C THR A 16 -38.54 -22.52 17.58
N GLU A 17 -38.21 -21.29 18.02
CA GLU A 17 -37.72 -20.23 17.14
C GLU A 17 -36.54 -20.78 16.33
N PRO A 18 -36.53 -20.63 14.99
CA PRO A 18 -35.41 -21.05 14.17
C PRO A 18 -34.17 -20.24 14.57
N GLU A 19 -33.07 -20.91 14.90
CA GLU A 19 -31.81 -20.22 15.20
C GLU A 19 -31.37 -19.38 13.99
N PRO A 20 -30.85 -18.16 14.22
CA PRO A 20 -30.40 -17.30 13.14
C PRO A 20 -29.28 -17.98 12.36
N SER A 21 -29.43 -18.00 11.04
CA SER A 21 -28.43 -18.53 10.12
C SER A 21 -27.24 -17.58 10.05
N ILE A 22 -26.04 -18.10 9.76
CA ILE A 22 -24.85 -17.26 9.55
C ILE A 22 -25.05 -16.19 8.45
N ASN A 23 -25.94 -16.45 7.51
CA ASN A 23 -26.33 -15.51 6.46
C ASN A 23 -27.08 -14.28 7.00
N ASP A 24 -27.72 -14.36 8.17
CA ASP A 24 -28.46 -13.25 8.79
C ASP A 24 -27.52 -12.18 9.36
N TYR A 25 -26.23 -12.49 9.48
CA TYR A 25 -25.18 -11.58 9.94
C TYR A 25 -24.30 -11.04 8.81
N LEU A 26 -24.53 -11.47 7.57
CA LEU A 26 -23.78 -10.94 6.42
C LEU A 26 -24.41 -9.63 5.96
N PRO A 27 -23.61 -8.56 5.74
CA PRO A 27 -24.12 -7.38 5.07
C PRO A 27 -24.64 -7.77 3.69
N PRO A 28 -25.70 -7.10 3.18
CA PRO A 28 -26.18 -7.34 1.82
C PRO A 28 -25.01 -7.27 0.84
N SER A 29 -24.85 -8.31 0.03
CA SER A 29 -23.82 -8.35 -1.01
C SER A 29 -23.99 -7.13 -1.92
N GLU A 30 -22.90 -6.44 -2.23
CA GLU A 30 -22.95 -5.36 -3.21
C GLU A 30 -23.59 -5.87 -4.51
N PRO A 31 -24.46 -5.08 -5.16
CA PRO A 31 -25.14 -5.53 -6.36
C PRO A 31 -24.11 -5.89 -7.43
N GLU A 32 -24.22 -7.10 -7.98
CA GLU A 32 -23.39 -7.55 -9.09
C GLU A 32 -23.56 -6.57 -10.25
N ILE A 33 -22.44 -6.00 -10.70
CA ILE A 33 -22.45 -5.08 -11.82
C ILE A 33 -22.96 -5.80 -13.06
N THR A 34 -23.84 -5.15 -13.82
CA THR A 34 -24.29 -5.74 -15.07
C THR A 34 -23.16 -5.71 -16.10
N ARG A 35 -23.18 -6.65 -17.05
CA ARG A 35 -22.18 -6.71 -18.13
C ARG A 35 -22.06 -5.40 -18.90
N ASP A 36 -23.17 -4.71 -19.12
CA ASP A 36 -23.20 -3.49 -19.92
C ASP A 36 -22.66 -2.30 -19.11
N GLU A 37 -22.92 -2.23 -17.80
CA GLU A 37 -22.26 -1.26 -16.91
C GLU A 37 -20.75 -1.47 -16.84
N TRP A 38 -20.29 -2.73 -16.79
CA TRP A 38 -18.85 -3.02 -16.86
C TRP A 38 -18.24 -2.54 -18.17
N ARG A 39 -18.88 -2.85 -19.32
CA ARG A 39 -18.43 -2.38 -20.63
C ARG A 39 -18.34 -0.86 -20.68
N GLN A 40 -19.35 -0.18 -20.14
CA GLN A 40 -19.37 1.27 -20.05
C GLN A 40 -18.17 1.80 -19.23
N ARG A 41 -17.91 1.21 -18.06
CA ARG A 41 -16.74 1.57 -17.23
C ARG A 41 -15.41 1.39 -17.96
N ILE A 42 -15.26 0.32 -18.74
CA ILE A 42 -14.05 0.06 -19.53
C ILE A 42 -13.87 1.13 -20.61
N GLU A 43 -14.92 1.45 -21.37
CA GLU A 43 -14.82 2.48 -22.41
C GLU A 43 -14.54 3.86 -21.81
N ASP A 44 -15.14 4.19 -20.67
CA ASP A 44 -14.89 5.45 -19.97
C ASP A 44 -13.46 5.51 -19.41
N ALA A 45 -12.93 4.39 -18.89
CA ALA A 45 -11.53 4.30 -18.49
C ALA A 45 -10.59 4.49 -19.68
N ARG A 46 -10.89 3.87 -20.83
CA ARG A 46 -10.11 4.01 -22.07
C ARG A 46 -10.12 5.46 -22.57
N ARG A 47 -11.28 6.12 -22.53
CA ARG A 47 -11.44 7.53 -22.90
C ARG A 47 -10.57 8.43 -22.04
N ARG A 48 -10.65 8.30 -20.71
CA ARG A 48 -9.83 9.05 -19.75
C ARG A 48 -8.34 8.83 -19.98
N ALA A 49 -7.92 7.59 -20.20
CA ALA A 49 -6.52 7.28 -20.49
C ALA A 49 -6.02 7.97 -21.77
N LYS A 50 -6.86 8.01 -22.82
CA LYS A 50 -6.54 8.69 -24.08
C LYS A 50 -6.44 10.21 -23.90
N GLU A 51 -7.33 10.80 -23.11
CA GLU A 51 -7.30 12.23 -22.79
C GLU A 51 -6.03 12.62 -22.03
N VAL A 52 -5.67 11.88 -20.98
CA VAL A 52 -4.42 12.09 -20.23
C VAL A 52 -3.20 11.91 -21.14
N SER A 53 -3.20 10.90 -22.02
CA SER A 53 -2.09 10.72 -22.96
C SER A 53 -1.97 11.88 -23.95
N ARG A 54 -3.09 12.48 -24.37
CA ARG A 54 -3.07 13.63 -25.28
C ARG A 54 -2.56 14.87 -24.55
N GLU A 55 -3.10 15.17 -23.36
CA GLU A 55 -2.65 16.29 -22.53
C GLU A 55 -1.15 16.19 -22.22
N ARG A 56 -0.63 15.00 -21.89
CA ARG A 56 0.82 14.79 -21.67
C ARG A 56 1.68 15.08 -22.90
N ARG A 57 1.14 14.87 -24.11
CA ARG A 57 1.84 15.18 -25.37
C ARG A 57 1.77 16.66 -25.71
N GLU A 58 0.66 17.31 -25.39
CA GLU A 58 0.43 18.74 -25.62
C GLU A 58 1.17 19.61 -24.59
N HIS A 59 1.33 19.11 -23.37
CA HIS A 59 1.95 19.80 -22.24
C HIS A 59 3.10 19.01 -21.59
N PRO A 60 4.15 18.64 -22.34
CA PRO A 60 5.26 17.85 -21.79
C PRO A 60 5.96 18.55 -20.62
N GLU A 61 5.94 19.87 -20.55
CA GLU A 61 6.49 20.69 -19.47
C GLU A 61 5.85 20.45 -18.11
N LEU A 62 4.53 20.18 -18.06
CA LEU A 62 3.81 19.90 -16.80
C LEU A 62 4.15 18.54 -16.21
N TYR A 63 4.70 17.64 -17.03
CA TYR A 63 4.96 16.24 -16.71
C TYR A 63 6.44 15.90 -16.65
N LYS A 64 7.32 16.91 -16.67
CA LYS A 64 8.75 16.70 -16.45
C LYS A 64 8.96 16.20 -15.02
N PRO A 65 9.69 15.08 -14.82
CA PRO A 65 10.17 14.72 -13.50
C PRO A 65 10.94 15.90 -12.90
N ILE A 66 10.72 16.18 -11.62
CA ILE A 66 11.46 17.21 -10.91
C ILE A 66 12.93 16.79 -10.92
N PRO A 67 13.86 17.63 -11.40
CA PRO A 67 15.27 17.33 -11.30
C PRO A 67 15.64 17.17 -9.83
N GLU A 68 16.01 15.96 -9.44
CA GLU A 68 16.52 15.67 -8.11
C GLU A 68 17.92 16.31 -7.97
N ASP A 69 18.23 16.84 -6.78
CA ASP A 69 19.58 17.33 -6.50
C ASP A 69 20.55 16.13 -6.65
N PRO A 70 21.54 16.20 -7.57
CA PRO A 70 22.46 15.09 -7.82
C PRO A 70 23.19 14.65 -6.56
N ASP A 71 23.39 15.54 -5.59
CA ASP A 71 24.05 15.21 -4.34
C ASP A 71 23.14 14.49 -3.35
N LEU A 72 21.83 14.75 -3.37
CA LEU A 72 20.86 13.96 -2.60
C LEU A 72 20.85 12.52 -3.12
N VAL A 73 20.76 12.36 -4.45
CA VAL A 73 20.79 11.04 -5.11
C VAL A 73 22.11 10.31 -4.81
N ALA A 74 23.24 11.00 -4.87
CA ALA A 74 24.54 10.41 -4.53
C ALA A 74 24.60 9.96 -3.07
N SER A 75 24.06 10.77 -2.15
CA SER A 75 24.02 10.41 -0.72
C SER A 75 23.11 9.23 -0.43
N GLU A 76 21.94 9.15 -1.06
CA GLU A 76 21.02 8.02 -0.93
C GLU A 76 21.64 6.73 -1.48
N ARG A 77 22.25 6.81 -2.67
CA ARG A 77 22.97 5.66 -3.25
C ARG A 77 24.05 5.14 -2.31
N LEU A 78 24.79 6.04 -1.67
CA LEU A 78 25.84 5.67 -0.73
C LEU A 78 25.30 4.95 0.52
N LEU A 79 24.22 5.48 1.09
CA LEU A 79 23.56 4.88 2.24
C LEU A 79 23.02 3.48 1.92
N ASN A 80 22.63 3.25 0.67
CA ASN A 80 22.06 1.99 0.19
C ASN A 80 23.06 1.05 -0.50
N ASP A 81 24.35 1.42 -0.59
CA ASP A 81 25.35 0.63 -1.33
C ASP A 81 25.87 -0.55 -0.52
N ASP A 82 25.19 -1.69 -0.54
CA ASP A 82 25.54 -2.90 0.23
C ASP A 82 26.99 -3.41 0.05
N SER A 83 27.69 -2.98 -1.00
CA SER A 83 29.09 -3.38 -1.23
C SER A 83 30.10 -2.69 -0.30
N LEU A 84 29.75 -1.53 0.25
CA LEU A 84 30.66 -0.70 1.06
C LEU A 84 31.14 -1.43 2.32
N GLN A 85 32.46 -1.57 2.45
CA GLN A 85 33.13 -2.23 3.56
C GLN A 85 33.73 -1.22 4.53
N ARG A 86 33.84 -1.63 5.80
CA ARG A 86 34.49 -0.80 6.83
C ARG A 86 35.91 -0.46 6.39
N GLY A 87 36.21 0.83 6.35
CA GLY A 87 37.50 1.38 5.89
C GLY A 87 37.46 1.97 4.49
N ASP A 88 36.39 1.75 3.73
CA ASP A 88 36.23 2.34 2.40
C ASP A 88 36.15 3.87 2.48
N ILE A 89 36.75 4.54 1.51
CA ILE A 89 36.75 6.00 1.40
C ILE A 89 35.74 6.42 0.35
N VAL A 90 34.86 7.32 0.75
CA VAL A 90 33.82 7.90 -0.09
C VAL A 90 34.13 9.36 -0.36
N ALA A 91 34.10 9.76 -1.62
CA ALA A 91 34.18 11.17 -2.02
C ALA A 91 32.76 11.71 -2.30
N THR A 92 32.40 12.80 -1.62
CA THR A 92 31.13 13.52 -1.81
C THR A 92 31.41 15.02 -2.00
N LYS A 93 30.41 15.81 -2.41
CA LYS A 93 30.55 17.29 -2.45
C LYS A 93 30.94 17.92 -1.11
N LYS A 94 30.60 17.26 0.02
CA LYS A 94 30.89 17.74 1.37
C LYS A 94 32.33 17.42 1.80
N GLY A 95 33.05 16.60 1.03
CA GLY A 95 34.40 16.13 1.33
C GLY A 95 34.53 14.62 1.26
N MET A 96 35.64 14.11 1.76
CA MET A 96 35.95 12.68 1.81
C MET A 96 35.67 12.11 3.20
N PHE A 97 35.03 10.95 3.24
CA PHE A 97 34.64 10.27 4.47
C PHE A 97 35.08 8.80 4.45
N VAL A 98 35.46 8.27 5.59
CA VAL A 98 35.69 6.83 5.81
C VAL A 98 34.42 6.21 6.32
N TYR A 99 33.95 5.13 5.69
CA TYR A 99 32.84 4.34 6.20
C TYR A 99 33.32 3.46 7.36
N GLN A 100 32.81 3.71 8.56
CA GLN A 100 33.10 2.90 9.74
C GLN A 100 32.09 1.78 9.94
N GLY A 101 30.86 1.97 9.46
CA GLY A 101 29.81 0.96 9.40
C GLY A 101 29.37 0.34 10.73
N ARG A 102 28.18 -0.26 10.71
CA ARG A 102 27.65 -1.08 11.81
C ARG A 102 27.09 -2.35 11.18
N SER A 103 27.48 -3.51 11.68
CA SER A 103 27.22 -4.80 11.01
C SER A 103 25.75 -5.22 10.98
N GLU A 104 24.91 -4.68 11.86
CA GLU A 104 23.53 -5.15 12.09
C GLU A 104 22.47 -4.05 12.02
N GLN A 105 22.83 -2.84 11.57
CA GLN A 105 21.90 -1.70 11.56
C GLN A 105 21.91 -1.01 10.20
N PRO A 106 20.76 -0.46 9.76
CA PRO A 106 20.71 0.40 8.58
C PRO A 106 21.73 1.51 8.69
N ARG A 107 22.42 1.80 7.59
CA ARG A 107 23.45 2.81 7.54
C ARG A 107 22.86 4.19 7.77
N ARG A 108 23.62 5.04 8.43
CA ARG A 108 23.25 6.43 8.69
C ARG A 108 24.45 7.33 8.48
N ASP A 109 24.20 8.63 8.39
CA ASP A 109 25.22 9.65 8.21
C ASP A 109 26.37 9.58 9.23
N HIS A 110 26.07 9.17 10.48
CA HIS A 110 27.09 9.06 11.54
C HIS A 110 28.09 7.91 11.31
N ASP A 111 27.81 6.99 10.37
CA ASP A 111 28.71 5.90 10.01
C ASP A 111 29.85 6.39 9.07
N PHE A 112 29.81 7.67 8.65
CA PHE A 112 30.78 8.29 7.75
C PHE A 112 31.61 9.35 8.48
N VAL A 113 32.91 9.12 8.63
CA VAL A 113 33.81 10.00 9.39
C VAL A 113 34.75 10.76 8.45
N PRO A 114 34.86 12.10 8.54
CA PRO A 114 35.73 12.88 7.66
C PRO A 114 37.19 12.41 7.70
N VAL A 115 37.82 12.24 6.53
CA VAL A 115 39.24 11.81 6.41
C VAL A 115 40.20 12.88 6.92
N ASN A 116 39.81 14.15 6.83
CA ASN A 116 40.56 15.28 7.37
C ASN A 116 39.59 16.17 8.14
N PRO A 117 39.41 15.96 9.47
CA PRO A 117 38.70 16.93 10.26
C PRO A 117 39.51 18.21 10.15
N LYS A 118 38.96 19.24 9.47
CA LYS A 118 39.58 20.56 9.48
C LYS A 118 39.89 20.88 10.94
N SER A 119 41.17 21.01 11.27
CA SER A 119 41.59 21.46 12.59
C SER A 119 41.05 22.87 12.74
N VAL A 120 39.90 23.00 13.38
CA VAL A 120 39.40 24.30 13.83
C VAL A 120 40.42 24.76 14.85
N ARG A 121 41.23 25.73 14.46
CA ARG A 121 42.18 26.44 15.32
C ARG A 121 41.78 27.90 15.36
#